data_AF-A0A2X3DGJ4-F1
#
_entry.id   AF-A0A2X3DGJ4-F1
#
_cell.length_a   1.000
_cell.length_b   1.000
_cell.length_c   1.000
_cell.angle_alpha   90.00
_cell.angle_beta   90.00
_cell.angle_gamma   90.00
#
_symmetry.space_group_name_H-M   'P 1'
#
loop_
_entity.id
_entity.type
_entity.pdbx_description
1 polymer ?
#
loop_
_entity_poly.entity_id
_entity_poly.type
_entity_poly.pdbx_seq_one_letter_code
_entity_poly.pdbx_strand_id
1 'polypeptide(L)'
;MNDQIAAVTQYHSPEIERLKAEISGLQQGIQTWCEANRTELTQDGKTKTVNLTTGEVIWRNRPPSCTIRGAEAVIAALKRLKLTRFIRSKEEINKDAILNEQAAVKDIPGITINRNLEDFAIVPFEQEIAQ
;
A
#
# COMPACT_ATOMS: atom_id res chain seq x y z
N MET A 1 17.35 7.83 18.71
CA MET A 1 15.90 8.01 18.49
C MET A 1 15.29 6.77 17.83
N ASN A 2 15.75 6.34 16.65
CA ASN A 2 15.26 5.11 16.02
C ASN A 2 15.49 3.85 16.86
N ASP A 3 16.65 3.73 17.51
CA ASP A 3 16.96 2.58 18.39
C ASP A 3 16.04 2.50 19.62
N GLN A 4 15.62 3.66 20.13
CA GLN A 4 14.71 3.74 21.27
C GLN A 4 13.29 3.34 20.87
N ILE A 5 12.83 3.73 19.66
CA ILE A 5 11.55 3.29 19.10
C ILE A 5 11.55 1.77 18.91
N ALA A 6 12.66 1.21 18.40
CA ALA A 6 12.81 -0.22 18.21
C ALA A 6 12.76 -0.99 19.55
N ALA A 7 13.47 -0.52 20.57
CA ALA A 7 13.47 -1.13 21.90
C ALA A 7 12.09 -1.14 22.57
N VAL A 8 11.36 -0.02 22.51
CA VAL A 8 9.99 0.07 23.05
C VAL A 8 9.03 -0.86 22.30
N THR A 9 9.13 -0.89 20.96
CA THR A 9 8.31 -1.79 20.13
C THR A 9 8.57 -3.25 20.48
N GLN A 10 9.83 -3.65 20.61
CA GLN A 10 10.22 -5.01 20.95
C GLN A 10 9.71 -5.42 22.34
N TYR A 11 9.76 -4.50 23.31
CA TYR A 11 9.30 -4.78 24.66
C TYR A 11 7.80 -5.08 24.74
N HIS A 12 6.97 -4.30 24.03
CA HIS A 12 5.51 -4.48 24.04
C HIS A 12 4.99 -5.49 23.01
N SER A 13 5.80 -5.88 22.03
CA SER A 13 5.39 -6.81 20.97
C SER A 13 4.79 -8.12 21.51
N PRO A 14 5.40 -8.82 22.50
CA PRO A 14 4.86 -10.09 22.99
C PRO A 14 3.46 -9.98 23.61
N GLU A 15 3.21 -8.91 24.37
CA GLU A 15 1.91 -8.67 25.00
C GLU A 15 0.84 -8.33 23.96
N ILE A 16 1.18 -7.49 22.97
CA ILE A 16 0.31 -7.15 21.86
C ILE A 16 -0.06 -8.41 21.06
N GLU A 17 0.91 -9.28 20.77
CA GLU A 17 0.65 -10.52 20.04
C GLU A 17 -0.22 -11.50 20.86
N ARG A 18 -0.03 -11.60 22.18
CA ARG A 18 -0.92 -12.39 23.06
C ARG A 18 -2.36 -11.87 22.99
N LEU A 19 -2.56 -10.56 23.17
CA LEU A 19 -3.89 -9.94 23.16
C LEU A 19 -4.57 -10.09 21.79
N LYS A 20 -3.81 -9.95 20.69
CA LYS A 20 -4.33 -10.21 19.33
C LYS A 20 -4.81 -11.65 19.16
N ALA A 21 -4.06 -12.62 19.68
CA ALA A 21 -4.45 -14.03 19.61
C ALA A 21 -5.73 -14.31 20.41
N GLU A 22 -5.85 -13.76 21.62
CA GLU A 22 -7.08 -13.86 22.44
C GLU A 22 -8.29 -13.23 21.74
N ILE A 23 -8.14 -12.01 21.20
CA ILE A 23 -9.19 -11.33 20.44
C ILE A 23 -9.62 -12.16 19.23
N SER A 24 -8.67 -12.74 18.49
CA SER A 24 -8.95 -13.60 17.34
C SER A 24 -9.78 -14.84 17.74
N GLY A 25 -9.42 -15.48 18.86
CA GLY A 25 -10.16 -16.63 19.39
C GLY A 25 -11.59 -16.27 19.79
N LEU A 26 -11.77 -15.17 20.53
CA LEU A 26 -13.10 -14.67 20.93
C LEU A 26 -13.95 -14.30 19.71
N GLN A 27 -13.36 -13.59 18.74
CA GLN A 27 -14.03 -13.22 17.50
C GLN A 27 -14.50 -14.45 16.72
N GLN A 28 -13.66 -15.50 16.63
CA GLN A 28 -14.03 -16.75 15.96
C GLN A 28 -15.19 -17.47 16.68
N GLY A 29 -15.21 -17.43 18.01
CA GLY A 29 -16.32 -17.97 18.81
C GLY A 29 -17.63 -17.24 18.54
N ILE A 30 -17.60 -15.91 18.58
CA ILE A 30 -18.75 -15.05 18.26
C ILE A 30 -19.24 -15.30 16.83
N GLN A 31 -18.31 -15.35 15.87
CA GLN A 31 -18.66 -15.61 14.47
C GLN A 31 -19.38 -16.95 14.30
N THR A 32 -18.84 -18.03 14.88
CA THR A 32 -19.43 -19.37 14.81
C THR A 32 -20.86 -19.37 15.37
N TRP A 33 -21.07 -18.73 16.53
CA TRP A 33 -22.39 -18.64 17.14
C TRP A 33 -23.37 -17.79 16.32
N CYS A 34 -22.93 -16.63 15.82
CA CYS A 34 -23.75 -15.75 14.99
C CYS A 34 -24.13 -16.40 13.65
N GLU A 35 -23.24 -17.20 13.06
CA GLU A 35 -23.53 -17.94 11.82
C GLU A 35 -24.54 -19.06 12.06
N ALA A 36 -24.43 -19.80 13.17
CA ALA A 36 -25.38 -20.85 13.54
C ALA A 36 -26.78 -20.31 13.85
N ASN A 37 -26.88 -19.12 14.47
CA ASN A 37 -28.15 -18.51 14.88
C ASN A 37 -28.60 -17.39 13.91
N ARG A 38 -28.04 -17.34 12.71
CA ARG A 38 -28.23 -16.22 11.79
C ARG A 38 -29.70 -15.95 11.48
N THR A 39 -30.47 -16.98 11.21
CA THR A 39 -31.89 -16.86 10.85
C THR A 39 -32.70 -16.19 11.95
N GLU A 40 -32.51 -16.62 13.20
CA GLU A 40 -33.17 -16.04 14.37
C GLU A 40 -32.73 -14.59 14.60
N LEU A 41 -31.42 -14.34 14.57
CA LEU A 41 -30.82 -13.03 14.80
C LEU A 41 -31.24 -12.00 13.75
N THR A 42 -31.44 -12.43 12.51
CA THR A 42 -31.77 -11.54 11.38
C THR A 42 -33.26 -11.47 11.07
N GLN A 43 -34.11 -12.14 11.87
CA GLN A 43 -35.55 -12.30 11.61
C GLN A 43 -35.82 -12.82 10.19
N ASP A 44 -35.21 -13.96 9.85
CA ASP A 44 -35.24 -14.55 8.51
C ASP A 44 -34.67 -13.61 7.41
N GLY A 45 -33.65 -12.81 7.77
CA GLY A 45 -32.96 -11.91 6.84
C GLY A 45 -33.60 -10.53 6.64
N LYS A 46 -34.60 -10.15 7.44
CA LYS A 46 -35.20 -8.79 7.41
C LYS A 46 -34.22 -7.70 7.84
N THR A 47 -33.30 -8.01 8.75
CA THR A 47 -32.20 -7.11 9.15
C THR A 47 -30.85 -7.77 8.92
N LYS A 48 -29.82 -6.95 8.70
CA LYS A 48 -28.42 -7.39 8.64
C LYS A 48 -27.59 -6.86 9.79
N THR A 49 -28.22 -6.19 10.76
CA THR A 49 -27.60 -5.61 11.93
C THR A 49 -28.29 -6.13 13.18
N VAL A 50 -27.50 -6.57 14.15
CA VAL A 50 -27.95 -7.06 15.45
C VAL A 50 -27.24 -6.25 16.52
N ASN A 51 -28.01 -5.51 17.32
CA ASN A 51 -27.48 -4.77 18.46
C ASN A 51 -27.39 -5.70 19.68
N LEU A 52 -26.23 -5.71 20.32
CA LEU A 52 -25.93 -6.40 21.57
C LEU A 52 -25.62 -5.36 22.66
N THR A 53 -25.57 -5.79 23.93
CA THR A 53 -25.31 -4.89 25.06
C THR A 53 -23.97 -4.16 24.97
N THR A 54 -22.95 -4.79 24.38
CA THR A 54 -21.57 -4.27 24.31
C THR A 54 -21.11 -3.95 22.89
N GLY A 55 -22.01 -3.97 21.90
CA GLY A 55 -21.65 -3.69 20.51
C GLY A 55 -22.69 -4.19 19.51
N GLU A 56 -22.32 -4.26 18.24
CA GLU A 56 -23.21 -4.72 17.18
C GLU A 56 -22.52 -5.75 16.28
N VAL A 57 -23.32 -6.65 15.70
CA VAL A 57 -22.89 -7.61 14.69
C VAL A 57 -23.61 -7.29 13.39
N ILE A 58 -22.83 -7.12 12.31
CA ILE A 58 -23.36 -6.72 11.01
C ILE A 58 -22.92 -7.71 9.93
N TRP A 59 -23.87 -8.21 9.15
CA TRP A 59 -23.61 -8.93 7.91
C TRP A 59 -23.53 -7.96 6.74
N ARG A 60 -22.32 -7.63 6.32
CA ARG A 60 -22.07 -6.77 5.16
C ARG A 60 -21.56 -7.56 3.97
N ASN A 61 -22.05 -7.21 2.78
CA ASN A 61 -21.40 -7.60 1.55
C ASN A 61 -20.17 -6.72 1.36
N ARG A 62 -18.99 -7.31 1.21
CA ARG A 62 -17.83 -6.52 0.83
C ARG A 62 -18.04 -5.98 -0.59
N PRO A 63 -17.68 -4.72 -0.86
CA PRO A 63 -17.70 -4.20 -2.22
C PRO A 63 -16.79 -5.08 -3.10
N PRO A 64 -17.09 -5.21 -4.40
CA PRO A 64 -16.27 -6.00 -5.31
C PRO A 64 -14.80 -5.57 -5.24
N SER A 65 -13.91 -6.55 -5.03
CA SER A 65 -12.47 -6.35 -5.10
C SER A 65 -11.93 -6.94 -6.40
N CYS A 66 -10.87 -6.33 -6.94
CA CYS A 66 -10.16 -6.83 -8.11
C CYS A 66 -8.77 -7.30 -7.69
N THR A 67 -8.40 -8.54 -8.05
CA THR A 67 -7.06 -9.07 -7.85
C THR A 67 -6.41 -9.31 -9.20
N ILE A 68 -5.23 -8.75 -9.41
CA ILE A 68 -4.49 -8.83 -10.67
C ILE A 68 -3.25 -9.70 -10.42
N ARG A 69 -3.07 -10.75 -11.23
CA ARG A 69 -1.87 -11.58 -11.24
C ARG A 69 -1.15 -11.39 -12.57
N GLY A 70 0.17 -11.23 -12.54
CA GLY A 70 0.95 -10.97 -13.76
C GLY A 70 0.57 -9.65 -14.41
N ALA A 71 0.77 -8.53 -13.69
CA ALA A 71 0.33 -7.21 -14.11
C ALA A 71 0.77 -6.84 -15.54
N GLU A 72 1.99 -7.20 -15.95
CA GLU A 72 2.51 -6.90 -17.29
C GLU A 72 1.72 -7.60 -18.41
N ALA A 73 1.41 -8.88 -18.24
CA ALA A 73 0.60 -9.63 -19.20
C ALA A 73 -0.81 -9.06 -19.32
N VAL A 74 -1.39 -8.65 -18.18
CA VAL A 74 -2.70 -7.99 -18.13
C VAL A 74 -2.64 -6.64 -18.84
N ILE A 75 -1.61 -5.83 -18.61
CA ILE A 75 -1.43 -4.55 -19.30
C ILE A 75 -1.27 -4.76 -20.81
N ALA A 76 -0.48 -5.74 -21.24
CA ALA A 76 -0.31 -6.07 -22.65
C ALA A 76 -1.63 -6.51 -23.31
N ALA A 77 -2.41 -7.35 -22.62
CA ALA A 77 -3.73 -7.76 -23.09
C ALA A 77 -4.71 -6.57 -23.16
N LEU A 78 -4.72 -5.69 -22.16
CA LEU A 78 -5.54 -4.47 -22.14
C LEU A 78 -5.16 -3.53 -23.30
N LYS A 79 -3.86 -3.36 -23.58
CA LYS A 79 -3.37 -2.58 -24.74
C LYS A 79 -3.82 -3.20 -26.06
N ARG A 80 -3.66 -4.52 -26.23
CA ARG A 80 -4.10 -5.26 -27.43
C ARG A 80 -5.60 -5.12 -27.68
N LEU A 81 -6.40 -5.15 -26.62
CA LEU A 81 -7.85 -4.99 -26.67
C LEU A 81 -8.31 -3.52 -26.73
N LYS A 82 -7.37 -2.56 -26.78
CA LYS A 82 -7.64 -1.11 -26.77
C LYS A 82 -8.47 -0.65 -25.56
N LEU A 83 -8.33 -1.34 -24.43
CA LEU A 83 -9.00 -1.04 -23.16
C LEU A 83 -8.15 -0.09 -22.31
N THR A 84 -7.75 1.04 -22.88
CA THR A 84 -6.81 1.99 -22.27
C THR A 84 -7.35 2.68 -21.02
N ARG A 85 -8.68 2.77 -20.85
CA ARG A 85 -9.33 3.30 -19.64
C ARG A 85 -8.99 2.58 -18.33
N PHE A 86 -8.48 1.35 -18.42
CA PHE A 86 -8.04 0.56 -17.26
C PHE A 86 -6.53 0.61 -17.03
N ILE A 87 -5.80 1.39 -17.83
CA ILE A 87 -4.36 1.55 -17.74
C ILE A 87 -4.09 2.98 -17.29
N ARG A 88 -3.40 3.14 -16.16
CA ARG A 88 -2.91 4.46 -15.73
C ARG A 88 -1.51 4.67 -16.27
N SER A 89 -1.30 5.76 -17.00
CA SER A 89 0.02 6.23 -17.43
C SER A 89 0.48 7.37 -16.52
N LYS A 90 1.77 7.39 -16.20
CA LYS A 90 2.46 8.53 -15.59
C LYS A 90 3.44 9.05 -16.64
N GLU A 91 3.33 10.32 -17.00
CA GLU A 91 4.31 10.99 -17.85
C GLU A 91 5.33 11.66 -16.95
N GLU A 92 6.61 11.36 -17.18
CA GLU A 92 7.72 11.92 -16.42
C GLU A 92 8.73 12.55 -17.38
N ILE A 93 9.31 13.67 -16.96
CA ILE A 93 10.29 14.40 -17.74
C ILE A 93 11.59 13.58 -17.74
N ASN A 94 12.03 13.16 -18.92
CA ASN A 94 13.31 12.49 -19.08
C ASN A 94 14.45 13.53 -19.14
N LYS A 95 15.06 13.81 -17.99
CA LYS A 95 16.16 14.77 -17.87
C LYS A 95 17.43 14.32 -18.61
N ASP A 96 17.69 13.02 -18.68
CA ASP A 96 18.87 12.49 -19.38
C ASP A 96 18.77 12.73 -20.89
N ALA A 97 17.60 12.51 -21.48
CA ALA A 97 17.35 12.82 -22.89
C ALA A 97 17.48 14.33 -23.17
N ILE A 98 16.97 15.18 -22.27
CA ILE A 98 17.14 16.65 -22.33
C ILE A 98 18.62 17.04 -22.29
N LEU A 99 19.42 16.39 -21.43
CA LEU A 99 20.86 16.64 -21.33
C LEU A 99 21.65 16.12 -22.53
N ASN A 100 21.17 15.07 -23.20
CA ASN A 100 21.76 14.56 -24.43
C ASN A 100 21.43 15.45 -25.65
N GLU A 101 20.20 15.97 -25.72
CA GLU A 101 19.69 16.78 -26.84
C GLU A 101 19.36 18.23 -26.40
N GLN A 102 20.33 18.88 -25.77
CA GLN A 102 20.15 20.21 -25.15
C GLN A 102 19.68 21.30 -26.12
N ALA A 103 19.99 21.15 -27.41
CA ALA A 103 19.57 22.10 -28.43
C ALA A 103 18.07 22.00 -28.77
N ALA A 104 17.48 20.79 -28.70
CA ALA A 104 16.09 20.54 -29.06
C ALA A 104 15.09 21.12 -28.04
N VAL A 105 15.55 21.38 -26.82
CA VAL A 105 14.73 21.78 -25.67
C VAL A 105 15.01 23.21 -25.19
N LYS A 106 15.89 23.92 -25.89
CA LYS A 106 16.37 25.26 -25.52
C LYS A 106 15.26 26.31 -25.46
N ASP A 107 14.25 26.18 -26.33
CA ASP A 107 13.17 27.17 -26.46
C ASP A 107 11.91 26.76 -25.67
N ILE A 108 11.99 25.71 -24.85
CA ILE A 108 10.85 25.22 -24.06
C ILE A 108 10.78 25.99 -22.72
N PRO A 109 9.70 26.76 -22.46
CA PRO A 109 9.54 27.46 -21.20
C PRO A 109 9.52 26.48 -20.02
N GLY A 110 10.33 26.75 -19.00
CA GLY A 110 10.43 25.94 -17.78
C GLY A 110 11.56 24.90 -17.76
N ILE A 111 12.31 24.75 -18.85
CA ILE A 111 13.53 23.93 -18.89
C ILE A 111 14.76 24.85 -18.80
N THR A 112 15.44 24.84 -17.66
CA THR A 112 16.72 25.55 -17.46
C THR A 112 17.86 24.54 -17.35
N ILE A 113 18.82 24.62 -18.27
CA ILE A 113 20.04 23.80 -18.22
C ILE A 113 21.14 24.63 -17.55
N ASN A 114 21.41 24.34 -16.27
CA ASN A 114 22.51 24.99 -15.56
C ASN A 114 23.85 24.42 -16.03
N ARG A 115 24.78 25.29 -16.41
CA ARG A 115 26.12 24.93 -16.91
C ARG A 115 27.19 25.62 -16.08
N ASN A 116 28.35 24.99 -15.96
CA ASN A 116 29.54 25.57 -15.31
C ASN A 116 29.32 26.00 -13.86
N LEU A 117 28.53 25.22 -13.10
CA LEU A 117 28.49 25.32 -11.66
C LEU A 117 29.70 24.59 -11.10
N GLU A 118 30.52 25.30 -10.32
CA GLU A 118 31.65 24.72 -9.62
C GLU A 118 31.21 24.38 -8.20
N ASP A 119 31.20 23.10 -7.86
CA ASP A 119 30.86 22.62 -6.52
C ASP A 119 32.14 22.19 -5.78
N PHE A 120 32.29 22.67 -4.56
CA PHE A 120 33.34 22.22 -3.65
C PHE A 120 32.90 20.93 -2.95
N ALA A 121 33.58 19.82 -3.23
CA ALA A 121 33.32 18.54 -2.61
C ALA A 121 34.51 18.08 -1.76
N ILE A 122 34.23 17.72 -0.51
CA ILE A 122 35.17 16.96 0.32
C ILE A 122 34.73 15.50 0.21
N VAL A 123 35.58 14.65 -0.37
CA VAL A 123 35.39 13.20 -0.40
C VAL A 123 36.34 12.61 0.64
N PRO A 124 35.86 12.24 1.84
CA PRO A 124 36.67 11.56 2.83
C PRO A 124 37.16 10.23 2.25
N PHE A 125 38.40 9.87 2.54
CA PHE A 125 38.91 8.55 2.21
C PHE A 125 38.31 7.53 3.18
N GLU A 126 37.45 6.64 2.68
CA GLU A 126 36.97 5.47 3.42
C GLU A 126 37.82 4.26 3.05
N GLN A 127 38.60 3.74 4.00
CA GLN A 127 39.26 2.45 3.86
C GLN A 127 38.28 1.37 4.33
N GLU A 128 37.75 0.58 3.40
CA GLU A 128 37.03 -0.64 3.75
C GLU A 128 38.00 -1.59 4.46
N ILE A 129 37.79 -1.78 5.77
CA ILE A 129 38.45 -2.84 6.51
C ILE A 129 37.79 -4.13 6.03
N ALA A 130 38.47 -4.85 5.15
CA ALA A 130 38.08 -6.20 4.78
C ALA A 130 38.01 -7.07 6.04
N GLN A 131 36.81 -7.51 6.39
CA GLN A 131 36.55 -8.65 7.28
C GLN A 131 35.81 -9.73 6.50
#